data_AF-A0A7X7PTS0-F1
#
_entry.id   AF-A0A7X7PTS0-F1
#
_cell.length_a   1.000
_cell.length_b   1.000
_cell.length_c   1.000
_cell.angle_alpha   90.00
_cell.angle_beta   90.00
_cell.angle_gamma   90.00
#
_symmetry.space_group_name_H-M   'P 1'
#
loop_
_entity.id
_entity.type
_entity.pdbx_description
1 polymer ?
#
loop_
_entity_poly.entity_id
_entity_poly.type
_entity_poly.pdbx_seq_one_letter_code
_entity_poly.pdbx_strand_id
1 'polypeptide(L)'
;TMSTESFEPSRSARPRSAAAPYASPYTSYSEWSDEEIYAEQYEEPRIDPHRLANVLGWFSIGLGLAEVLAPRALGRAIGVGDRPQIMRLLGMREIASGLGLLSQRSTQAWAWSRVGGDAMDLALLGIAARDERADPKRIAFAAAAVTSVAALDLYASRALSSVQALEPAEIVSESRAINSTPEALYAFWKNVENLPRFMSHLESVTPTGERTSHWVAKAPAGMSVEWDAEIVRDDPNEGLSWQTVPGSEVTHEGTVRFEPDPAGRGTVVRVQVRYIPPAGKLGVQLARLFGEEPKLQIKDDLRRLKQLIETGEVATTLGQPAGRRSLIGRATLGRRMQ
;
A
#
# COMPACT_ATOMS: atom_id res chain seq x y z
N THR A 1 16.72 -34.68 -67.84
CA THR A 1 16.25 -35.30 -66.59
C THR A 1 17.22 -34.97 -65.49
N MET A 2 16.94 -33.91 -64.72
CA MET A 2 17.68 -33.58 -63.51
C MET A 2 16.69 -33.00 -62.52
N SER A 3 16.65 -33.65 -61.36
CA SER A 3 15.63 -33.58 -60.33
C SER A 3 15.65 -32.24 -59.58
N THR A 4 14.47 -31.69 -59.35
CA THR A 4 14.22 -30.57 -58.44
C THR A 4 14.28 -31.08 -57.00
N GLU A 5 15.34 -30.77 -56.27
CA GLU A 5 15.38 -30.91 -54.81
C GLU A 5 14.74 -29.68 -54.16
N SER A 6 13.62 -29.92 -53.49
CA SER A 6 12.87 -28.96 -52.68
C SER A 6 13.58 -28.74 -51.36
N PHE A 7 14.17 -27.56 -51.16
CA PHE A 7 14.74 -27.14 -49.88
C PHE A 7 13.64 -26.53 -49.00
N GLU A 8 13.18 -27.26 -47.98
CA GLU A 8 12.34 -26.73 -46.90
C GLU A 8 13.17 -25.83 -45.97
N PRO A 9 12.78 -24.58 -45.71
CA PRO A 9 13.39 -23.81 -44.65
C PRO A 9 12.78 -24.23 -43.30
N SER A 10 13.64 -24.84 -42.48
CA SER A 10 13.45 -25.08 -41.04
C SER A 10 12.73 -23.91 -40.35
N ARG A 11 11.57 -24.19 -39.75
CA ARG A 11 10.87 -23.27 -38.84
C ARG A 11 11.73 -23.09 -37.59
N SER A 12 12.53 -22.02 -37.56
CA SER A 12 13.16 -21.57 -36.32
C SER A 12 12.08 -21.15 -35.32
N ALA A 13 12.09 -21.81 -34.17
CA ALA A 13 11.28 -21.43 -33.03
C ALA A 13 11.65 -20.00 -32.64
N ARG A 14 10.65 -19.10 -32.63
CA ARG A 14 10.81 -17.76 -32.06
C ARG A 14 11.23 -17.91 -30.60
N PRO A 15 12.33 -17.29 -30.14
CA PRO A 15 12.61 -17.21 -28.72
C PRO A 15 11.44 -16.49 -28.04
N ARG A 16 10.97 -17.06 -26.92
CA ARG A 16 10.01 -16.42 -26.02
C ARG A 16 10.52 -15.01 -25.73
N SER A 17 9.68 -14.01 -25.99
CA SER A 17 9.89 -12.62 -25.62
C SER A 17 10.38 -12.58 -24.17
N ALA A 18 11.65 -12.22 -23.96
CA ALA A 18 12.06 -11.70 -22.68
C ALA A 18 11.14 -10.51 -22.40
N ALA A 19 10.49 -10.49 -21.24
CA ALA A 19 9.75 -9.33 -20.80
C ALA A 19 10.70 -8.14 -20.87
N ALA A 20 10.29 -7.06 -21.53
CA ALA A 20 11.03 -5.81 -21.47
C ALA A 20 11.21 -5.45 -19.98
N PRO A 21 12.39 -4.98 -19.54
CA PRO A 21 12.55 -4.51 -18.17
C PRO A 21 11.46 -3.47 -17.90
N TYR A 22 10.66 -3.72 -16.86
CA TYR A 22 9.66 -2.77 -16.40
C TYR A 22 10.40 -1.48 -16.02
N ALA A 23 10.27 -0.45 -16.85
CA ALA A 23 10.76 0.88 -16.52
C ALA A 23 9.88 1.42 -15.40
N SER A 24 10.42 1.46 -14.19
CA SER A 24 9.74 2.12 -13.08
C SER A 24 9.39 3.55 -13.53
N PRO A 25 8.11 3.98 -13.42
CA PRO A 25 7.71 5.35 -13.75
C PRO A 25 8.44 6.40 -12.89
N TYR A 26 9.17 5.97 -11.85
CA TYR A 26 10.01 6.78 -10.97
C TYR A 26 11.48 6.63 -11.36
N THR A 27 11.83 7.03 -12.58
CA THR A 27 13.22 7.07 -13.03
C THR A 27 13.89 8.37 -12.57
N SER A 28 14.42 8.39 -11.35
CA SER A 28 15.58 9.24 -10.98
C SER A 28 16.25 8.75 -9.68
N TYR A 29 17.39 8.07 -9.81
CA TYR A 29 18.34 7.83 -8.70
C TYR A 29 19.76 8.05 -9.22
N SER A 30 20.01 9.24 -9.79
CA SER A 30 21.36 9.71 -10.10
C SER A 30 21.99 10.27 -8.83
N GLU A 31 22.95 9.52 -8.28
CA GLU A 31 23.92 9.97 -7.29
C GLU A 31 23.39 10.24 -5.86
N TRP A 32 23.01 9.15 -5.17
CA TRP A 32 23.09 8.98 -3.70
C TRP A 32 22.66 10.18 -2.82
N SER A 33 21.43 10.66 -3.04
CA SER A 33 20.84 11.92 -2.55
C SER A 33 21.33 12.50 -1.21
N ASP A 34 21.92 13.70 -1.30
CA ASP A 34 21.78 14.76 -0.30
C ASP A 34 20.36 15.37 -0.37
N GLU A 35 19.92 15.89 0.75
CA GLU A 35 18.55 16.21 1.18
C GLU A 35 17.76 17.28 0.36
N GLU A 36 18.19 17.65 -0.86
CA GLU A 36 17.72 18.87 -1.54
C GLU A 36 16.80 18.69 -2.76
N ILE A 37 16.52 17.47 -3.22
CA ILE A 37 15.72 17.22 -4.45
C ILE A 37 14.39 16.50 -4.13
N TYR A 38 13.44 17.19 -3.50
CA TYR A 38 12.04 16.74 -3.47
C TYR A 38 11.01 17.87 -3.64
N ALA A 39 11.45 19.11 -3.85
CA ALA A 39 10.55 20.26 -4.02
C ALA A 39 10.09 20.50 -5.46
N GLU A 40 10.69 19.86 -6.47
CA GLU A 40 10.40 20.18 -7.86
C GLU A 40 9.77 19.00 -8.59
N GLN A 41 8.61 19.29 -9.20
CA GLN A 41 7.84 18.45 -10.12
C GLN A 41 6.68 17.62 -9.54
N TYR A 42 5.90 18.21 -8.62
CA TYR A 42 4.45 17.89 -8.59
C TYR A 42 3.73 18.76 -9.62
N GLU A 43 3.41 18.19 -10.80
CA GLU A 43 2.32 18.75 -11.61
C GLU A 43 1.02 18.51 -10.83
N GLU A 44 0.46 19.58 -10.25
CA GLU A 44 -0.85 19.52 -9.60
C GLU A 44 -1.85 18.86 -10.56
N PRO A 45 -2.58 17.81 -10.12
CA PRO A 45 -3.70 17.28 -10.89
C PRO A 45 -4.62 18.45 -11.25
N ARG A 46 -4.94 18.63 -12.54
CA ARG A 46 -5.85 19.70 -13.02
C ARG A 46 -7.22 19.73 -12.33
N ILE A 47 -7.55 18.68 -11.55
CA ILE A 47 -8.74 18.57 -10.72
C ILE A 47 -8.31 18.01 -9.36
N ASP A 48 -8.52 18.79 -8.30
CA ASP A 48 -8.31 18.39 -6.90
C ASP A 48 -9.20 17.17 -6.54
N PRO A 49 -8.61 16.00 -6.30
CA PRO A 49 -9.34 14.76 -6.00
C PRO A 49 -10.16 14.85 -4.71
N HIS A 50 -9.72 15.64 -3.74
CA HIS A 50 -10.46 15.86 -2.50
C HIS A 50 -11.69 16.74 -2.74
N ARG A 51 -11.59 17.75 -3.62
CA ARG A 51 -12.78 18.49 -4.06
C ARG A 51 -13.77 17.58 -4.79
N LEU A 52 -13.29 16.69 -5.64
CA LEU A 52 -14.14 15.77 -6.38
C LEU A 52 -14.87 14.78 -5.44
N ALA A 53 -14.15 14.21 -4.46
CA ALA A 53 -14.73 13.37 -3.42
C ALA A 53 -15.76 14.12 -2.55
N ASN A 54 -15.50 15.39 -2.21
CA ASN A 54 -16.43 16.22 -1.44
C ASN A 54 -17.72 16.51 -2.21
N VAL A 55 -17.62 16.90 -3.49
CA VAL A 55 -18.78 17.16 -4.35
C VAL A 55 -19.62 15.88 -4.51
N LEU A 56 -18.98 14.74 -4.78
CA LEU A 56 -19.66 13.45 -4.90
C LEU A 56 -20.30 13.02 -3.57
N GLY A 57 -19.61 13.21 -2.45
CA GLY A 57 -20.13 12.87 -1.12
C GLY A 57 -21.43 13.61 -0.79
N TRP A 58 -21.45 14.93 -1.01
CA TRP A 58 -22.65 15.75 -0.81
C TRP A 58 -23.77 15.43 -1.80
N PHE A 59 -23.43 15.15 -3.06
CA PHE A 59 -24.40 14.70 -4.06
C PHE A 59 -25.09 13.40 -3.65
N SER A 60 -24.32 12.42 -3.16
CA SER A 60 -24.82 11.12 -2.67
C SER A 60 -25.79 11.29 -1.51
N ILE A 61 -25.44 12.14 -0.54
CA ILE A 61 -26.29 12.43 0.62
C ILE A 61 -27.61 13.08 0.17
N GLY A 62 -27.54 14.03 -0.76
CA GLY A 62 -28.72 14.71 -1.30
C GLY A 62 -29.67 13.74 -2.02
N LEU A 63 -29.13 12.89 -2.90
CA LEU A 63 -29.92 11.88 -3.61
C LEU A 63 -30.54 10.87 -2.63
N GLY A 64 -29.74 10.34 -1.70
CA GLY A 64 -30.23 9.36 -0.75
C GLY A 64 -31.28 9.91 0.23
N LEU A 65 -31.16 11.18 0.63
CA LEU A 65 -32.22 11.86 1.39
C LEU A 65 -33.52 11.99 0.58
N ALA A 66 -33.43 12.33 -0.71
CA ALA A 66 -34.61 12.41 -1.57
C ALA A 66 -35.31 11.05 -1.67
N GLU A 67 -34.56 9.97 -1.83
CA GLU A 67 -35.07 8.59 -1.89
C GLU A 67 -35.70 8.13 -0.58
N VAL A 68 -35.13 8.52 0.56
CA VAL A 68 -35.68 8.18 1.89
C VAL A 68 -36.96 8.96 2.19
N LEU A 69 -36.98 10.25 1.87
CA LEU A 69 -38.06 11.18 2.21
C LEU A 69 -39.23 11.15 1.22
N ALA A 70 -38.94 10.96 -0.08
CA ALA A 70 -39.92 10.99 -1.16
C ALA A 70 -39.94 9.70 -2.02
N PRO A 71 -39.91 8.48 -1.43
CA PRO A 71 -39.71 7.23 -2.17
C PRO A 71 -40.78 6.96 -3.23
N ARG A 72 -42.04 7.30 -2.94
CA ARG A 72 -43.17 7.10 -3.87
C ARG A 72 -43.18 8.08 -5.03
N ALA A 73 -42.69 9.30 -4.79
CA ALA A 73 -42.62 10.32 -5.82
C ALA A 73 -41.51 9.94 -6.82
N LEU A 74 -40.34 9.56 -6.30
CA LEU A 74 -39.20 9.11 -7.11
C LEU A 74 -39.50 7.83 -7.88
N GLY A 75 -40.07 6.80 -7.24
CA GLY A 75 -40.44 5.55 -7.93
C GLY A 75 -41.41 5.76 -9.11
N ARG A 76 -42.35 6.71 -8.99
CA ARG A 76 -43.25 7.10 -10.10
C ARG A 76 -42.54 7.95 -11.16
N ALA A 77 -41.62 8.82 -10.76
CA ALA A 77 -40.84 9.64 -11.69
C ALA A 77 -39.97 8.78 -12.60
N ILE A 78 -39.32 7.74 -12.06
CA ILE A 78 -38.45 6.84 -12.82
C ILE A 78 -39.18 5.66 -13.50
N GLY A 79 -40.51 5.55 -13.31
CA GLY A 79 -41.34 4.56 -14.00
C GLY A 79 -41.36 3.16 -13.37
N VAL A 80 -40.87 2.99 -12.14
CA VAL A 80 -40.79 1.69 -11.42
C VAL A 80 -42.00 1.47 -10.47
N GLY A 81 -42.89 2.46 -10.36
CA GLY A 81 -44.12 2.36 -9.57
C GLY A 81 -43.91 2.59 -8.07
N ASP A 82 -44.88 2.17 -7.25
CA ASP A 82 -44.85 2.40 -5.80
C ASP A 82 -44.13 1.27 -5.06
N ARG A 83 -42.79 1.33 -5.03
CA ARG A 83 -41.92 0.38 -4.30
C ARG A 83 -41.11 1.09 -3.21
N PRO A 84 -41.75 1.60 -2.14
CA PRO A 84 -41.11 2.54 -1.23
C PRO A 84 -40.03 1.93 -0.34
N GLN A 85 -40.10 0.63 -0.06
CA GLN A 85 -39.07 -0.07 0.72
C GLN A 85 -37.74 -0.16 -0.06
N ILE A 86 -37.80 -0.46 -1.36
CA ILE A 86 -36.62 -0.56 -2.22
C ILE A 86 -35.97 0.83 -2.35
N MET A 87 -36.79 1.86 -2.63
CA MET A 87 -36.29 3.24 -2.74
C MET A 87 -35.60 3.71 -1.45
N ARG A 88 -36.17 3.43 -0.28
CA ARG A 88 -35.54 3.78 1.00
C ARG A 88 -34.22 3.04 1.23
N LEU A 89 -34.13 1.78 0.81
CA LEU A 89 -32.90 0.99 0.95
C LEU A 89 -31.77 1.55 0.06
N LEU A 90 -32.10 1.92 -1.18
CA LEU A 90 -31.18 2.62 -2.08
C LEU A 90 -30.75 3.95 -1.47
N GLY A 91 -31.69 4.71 -0.91
CA GLY A 91 -31.37 6.02 -0.34
C GLY A 91 -30.48 5.95 0.91
N MET A 92 -30.72 4.96 1.78
CA MET A 92 -29.84 4.69 2.92
C MET A 92 -28.42 4.31 2.47
N ARG A 93 -28.29 3.55 1.38
CA ARG A 93 -26.99 3.18 0.79
C ARG A 93 -26.26 4.42 0.26
N GLU A 94 -26.94 5.27 -0.50
CA GLU A 94 -26.36 6.51 -1.05
C GLU A 94 -25.88 7.46 0.07
N ILE A 95 -26.65 7.60 1.15
CA ILE A 95 -26.23 8.37 2.33
C ILE A 95 -24.97 7.75 2.97
N ALA A 96 -24.93 6.43 3.14
CA ALA A 96 -23.79 5.75 3.76
C ALA A 96 -22.52 5.90 2.91
N SER A 97 -22.61 5.75 1.58
CA SER A 97 -21.50 5.96 0.66
C SER A 97 -21.04 7.43 0.65
N GLY A 98 -21.97 8.39 0.72
CA GLY A 98 -21.66 9.82 0.82
C GLY A 98 -20.94 10.21 2.11
N LEU A 99 -21.44 9.74 3.26
CA LEU A 99 -20.77 9.94 4.56
C LEU A 99 -19.40 9.26 4.60
N GLY A 100 -19.28 8.09 3.97
CA GLY A 100 -18.03 7.37 3.82
C GLY A 100 -16.96 8.16 3.07
N LEU A 101 -17.32 8.75 1.93
CA LEU A 101 -16.44 9.64 1.16
C LEU A 101 -15.99 10.87 1.95
N LEU A 102 -16.88 11.47 2.75
CA LEU A 102 -16.56 12.65 3.57
C LEU A 102 -15.75 12.32 4.82
N SER A 103 -15.66 11.04 5.23
CA SER A 103 -15.00 10.63 6.48
C SER A 103 -13.47 10.65 6.44
N GLN A 104 -12.86 10.85 5.27
CA GLN A 104 -11.40 10.89 5.00
C GLN A 104 -10.60 9.62 5.36
N ARG A 105 -11.16 8.67 6.11
CA ARG A 105 -10.45 7.48 6.62
C ARG A 105 -10.30 6.34 5.61
N SER A 106 -11.03 6.38 4.48
CA SER A 106 -11.01 5.31 3.46
C SER A 106 -11.70 5.74 2.16
N THR A 107 -11.44 6.95 1.67
CA THR A 107 -12.13 7.59 0.53
C THR A 107 -12.21 6.68 -0.70
N GLN A 108 -11.17 5.90 -1.00
CA GLN A 108 -11.15 4.96 -2.14
C GLN A 108 -12.15 3.80 -2.00
N ALA A 109 -12.25 3.17 -0.81
CA ALA A 109 -13.18 2.06 -0.61
C ALA A 109 -14.64 2.53 -0.74
N TRP A 110 -14.91 3.74 -0.27
CA TRP A 110 -16.22 4.39 -0.42
C TRP A 110 -16.48 4.85 -1.86
N ALA A 111 -15.47 5.30 -2.59
CA ALA A 111 -15.59 5.60 -4.03
C ALA A 111 -15.94 4.34 -4.84
N TRP A 112 -15.28 3.21 -4.59
CA TRP A 112 -15.64 1.93 -5.23
C TRP A 112 -17.02 1.42 -4.82
N SER A 113 -17.47 1.72 -3.60
CA SER A 113 -18.83 1.37 -3.16
C SER A 113 -19.91 2.05 -4.02
N ARG A 114 -19.65 3.25 -4.54
CA ARG A 114 -20.55 3.98 -5.44
C ARG A 114 -20.66 3.31 -6.80
N VAL A 115 -19.52 2.96 -7.40
CA VAL A 115 -19.48 2.20 -8.67
C VAL A 115 -20.25 0.87 -8.54
N GLY A 116 -20.07 0.17 -7.42
CA GLY A 116 -20.85 -1.03 -7.11
C GLY A 116 -22.34 -0.76 -6.92
N GLY A 117 -22.68 0.40 -6.34
CA GLY A 117 -24.05 0.91 -6.21
C GLY A 117 -24.73 1.12 -7.55
N ASP A 118 -24.10 1.84 -8.48
CA ASP A 118 -24.67 2.10 -9.81
C ASP A 118 -24.87 0.81 -10.61
N ALA A 119 -23.96 -0.15 -10.48
CA ALA A 119 -24.12 -1.47 -11.10
C ALA A 119 -25.37 -2.20 -10.58
N MET A 120 -25.65 -2.09 -9.28
CA MET A 120 -26.86 -2.62 -8.66
C MET A 120 -28.11 -1.86 -9.14
N ASP A 121 -28.06 -0.53 -9.22
CA ASP A 121 -29.18 0.30 -9.64
C ASP A 121 -29.57 0.01 -11.10
N LEU A 122 -28.58 -0.16 -11.99
CA LEU A 122 -28.79 -0.61 -13.37
C LEU A 122 -29.40 -2.01 -13.44
N ALA A 123 -28.96 -2.95 -12.58
CA ALA A 123 -29.54 -4.29 -12.53
C ALA A 123 -31.01 -4.24 -12.07
N LEU A 124 -31.34 -3.42 -11.07
CA LEU A 124 -32.70 -3.22 -10.58
C LEU A 124 -33.60 -2.56 -11.64
N LEU A 125 -33.09 -1.57 -12.37
CA LEU A 125 -33.81 -0.97 -13.50
C LEU A 125 -34.03 -1.97 -14.64
N GLY A 126 -33.04 -2.83 -14.92
CA GLY A 126 -33.15 -3.92 -15.89
C GLY A 126 -34.20 -4.96 -15.49
N ILE A 127 -34.32 -5.27 -14.20
CA ILE A 127 -35.40 -6.12 -13.67
C ILE A 127 -36.75 -5.41 -13.81
N ALA A 128 -36.82 -4.12 -13.45
CA ALA A 128 -38.04 -3.32 -13.53
C ALA A 128 -38.54 -3.13 -14.97
N ALA A 129 -37.64 -3.10 -15.96
CA ALA A 129 -37.98 -3.00 -17.38
C ALA A 129 -38.78 -4.20 -17.90
N ARG A 130 -38.77 -5.33 -17.19
CA ARG A 130 -39.52 -6.55 -17.53
C ARG A 130 -40.95 -6.55 -16.97
N ASP A 131 -41.30 -5.57 -16.15
CA ASP A 131 -42.63 -5.43 -15.57
C ASP A 131 -43.56 -4.74 -16.58
N GLU A 132 -44.67 -5.39 -16.92
CA GLU A 132 -45.68 -4.86 -17.86
C GLU A 132 -46.32 -3.55 -17.37
N ARG A 133 -46.24 -3.25 -16.07
CA ARG A 133 -46.77 -2.03 -15.46
C ARG A 133 -45.78 -0.86 -15.48
N ALA A 134 -44.54 -1.10 -15.89
CA ALA A 134 -43.51 -0.08 -15.89
C ALA A 134 -43.53 0.78 -17.15
N ASP A 135 -43.05 2.02 -17.04
CA ASP A 135 -42.89 2.92 -18.20
C ASP A 135 -41.47 2.75 -18.80
N PRO A 136 -41.33 2.10 -19.97
CA PRO A 136 -40.02 1.77 -20.53
C PRO A 136 -39.21 3.01 -20.92
N LYS A 137 -39.86 4.14 -21.24
CA LYS A 137 -39.17 5.39 -21.60
C LYS A 137 -38.55 6.04 -20.36
N ARG A 138 -39.26 6.04 -19.24
CA ARG A 138 -38.77 6.57 -17.96
C ARG A 138 -37.65 5.70 -17.39
N ILE A 139 -37.77 4.37 -17.50
CA ILE A 139 -36.71 3.45 -17.10
C ILE A 139 -35.46 3.66 -17.97
N ALA A 140 -35.61 3.80 -19.29
CA ALA A 140 -34.48 4.09 -20.17
C ALA A 140 -33.78 5.41 -19.82
N PHE A 141 -34.56 6.45 -19.50
CA PHE A 141 -34.00 7.73 -19.04
C PHE A 141 -33.26 7.58 -17.70
N ALA A 142 -33.85 6.88 -16.74
CA ALA A 142 -33.21 6.59 -15.45
C ALA A 142 -31.91 5.79 -15.62
N ALA A 143 -31.91 4.77 -16.48
CA ALA A 143 -30.74 3.96 -16.77
C ALA A 143 -29.62 4.79 -17.42
N ALA A 144 -29.96 5.72 -18.32
CA ALA A 144 -28.99 6.65 -18.90
C ALA A 144 -28.39 7.61 -17.85
N ALA A 145 -29.22 8.11 -16.93
CA ALA A 145 -28.76 8.94 -15.82
C ALA A 145 -27.80 8.16 -14.89
N VAL A 146 -28.18 6.95 -14.46
CA VAL A 146 -27.33 6.09 -13.61
C VAL A 146 -26.03 5.72 -14.32
N THR A 147 -26.07 5.38 -15.62
CA THR A 147 -24.85 5.09 -16.40
C THR A 147 -23.92 6.30 -16.47
N SER A 148 -24.47 7.52 -16.53
CA SER A 148 -23.67 8.75 -16.55
C SER A 148 -23.00 9.00 -15.20
N VAL A 149 -23.72 8.74 -14.10
CA VAL A 149 -23.17 8.78 -12.74
C VAL A 149 -22.10 7.70 -12.57
N ALA A 150 -22.34 6.48 -13.03
CA ALA A 150 -21.38 5.38 -13.00
C ALA A 150 -20.08 5.70 -13.73
N ALA A 151 -20.15 6.39 -14.87
CA ALA A 151 -18.96 6.82 -15.60
C ALA A 151 -18.15 7.86 -14.80
N LEU A 152 -18.83 8.79 -14.13
CA LEU A 152 -18.20 9.79 -13.26
C LEU A 152 -17.59 9.14 -12.02
N ASP A 153 -18.29 8.22 -11.38
CA ASP A 153 -17.81 7.49 -10.19
C ASP A 153 -16.64 6.57 -10.54
N LEU A 154 -16.66 5.95 -11.71
CA LEU A 154 -15.53 5.15 -12.20
C LEU A 154 -14.31 6.04 -12.50
N TYR A 155 -14.51 7.21 -13.09
CA TYR A 155 -13.45 8.19 -13.29
C TYR A 155 -12.87 8.68 -11.96
N ALA A 156 -13.74 9.07 -11.02
CA ALA A 156 -13.37 9.52 -9.69
C ALA A 156 -12.61 8.45 -8.91
N SER A 157 -13.10 7.22 -8.93
CA SER A 157 -12.48 6.08 -8.25
C SER A 157 -11.09 5.78 -8.81
N ARG A 158 -10.92 5.85 -10.14
CA ARG A 158 -9.60 5.71 -10.78
C ARG A 158 -8.67 6.86 -10.44
N ALA A 159 -9.16 8.10 -10.49
CA ALA A 159 -8.38 9.29 -10.15
C ALA A 159 -7.91 9.28 -8.68
N LEU A 160 -8.78 8.89 -7.75
CA LEU A 160 -8.43 8.73 -6.33
C LEU A 160 -7.46 7.56 -6.13
N SER A 161 -7.60 6.47 -6.87
CA SER A 161 -6.67 5.34 -6.81
C SER A 161 -5.27 5.72 -7.35
N SER A 162 -5.19 6.57 -8.38
CA SER A 162 -3.92 7.09 -8.88
C SER A 162 -3.29 8.12 -7.94
N VAL A 163 -4.09 8.97 -7.30
CA VAL A 163 -3.57 9.99 -6.37
C VAL A 163 -3.06 9.37 -5.08
N GLN A 164 -3.72 8.31 -4.57
CA GLN A 164 -3.20 7.57 -3.42
C GLN A 164 -1.88 6.84 -3.75
N ALA A 165 -1.70 6.38 -5.01
CA ALA A 165 -0.42 5.86 -5.48
C ALA A 165 0.67 6.96 -5.64
N LEU A 166 0.26 8.23 -5.62
CA LEU A 166 1.10 9.42 -5.69
C LEU A 166 1.16 10.19 -4.35
N GLU A 167 0.50 9.71 -3.29
CA GLU A 167 0.76 10.20 -1.93
C GLU A 167 2.25 10.02 -1.68
N PRO A 168 2.95 11.06 -1.18
CA PRO A 168 4.40 11.04 -1.10
C PRO A 168 4.80 9.81 -0.31
N ALA A 169 5.42 8.86 -1.02
CA ALA A 169 5.90 7.65 -0.41
C ALA A 169 6.75 8.07 0.79
N GLU A 170 6.41 7.57 1.98
CA GLU A 170 7.06 8.04 3.20
C GLU A 170 8.52 7.61 3.11
N ILE A 171 9.42 8.57 2.89
CA ILE A 171 10.86 8.33 2.86
C ILE A 171 11.35 8.44 4.29
N VAL A 172 11.75 7.30 4.83
CA VAL A 172 12.31 7.22 6.16
C VAL A 172 13.80 7.02 6.05
N SER A 173 14.56 7.88 6.73
CA SER A 173 16.03 7.84 6.75
C SER A 173 16.51 7.83 8.20
N GLU A 174 17.33 6.84 8.55
CA GLU A 174 17.96 6.71 9.85
C GLU A 174 19.42 6.28 9.68
N SER A 175 20.27 6.66 10.63
CA SER A 175 21.68 6.30 10.61
C SER A 175 22.23 5.92 11.97
N ARG A 176 23.27 5.08 11.97
CA ARG A 176 23.92 4.63 13.20
C ARG A 176 25.40 4.36 12.96
N ALA A 177 26.24 4.88 13.84
CA ALA A 177 27.66 4.52 13.88
C ALA A 177 27.84 3.13 14.51
N ILE A 178 28.54 2.25 13.81
CA ILE A 178 28.87 0.87 14.20
C ILE A 178 30.37 0.69 14.11
N ASN A 179 30.98 0.15 15.17
CA ASN A 179 32.40 -0.15 15.27
C ASN A 179 32.73 -1.43 14.50
N SER A 180 32.66 -1.34 13.18
CA SER A 180 33.02 -2.37 12.22
C SER A 180 33.48 -1.71 10.92
N THR A 181 34.15 -2.46 10.06
CA THR A 181 34.62 -1.95 8.77
C THR A 181 33.47 -1.96 7.74
N PRO A 182 33.50 -1.09 6.72
CA PRO A 182 32.50 -1.09 5.66
C PRO A 182 32.41 -2.45 4.94
N GLU A 183 33.55 -3.12 4.74
CA GLU A 183 33.62 -4.44 4.10
C GLU A 183 32.86 -5.50 4.89
N ALA A 184 33.03 -5.51 6.22
CA ALA A 184 32.35 -6.46 7.10
C ALA A 184 30.83 -6.22 7.12
N LEU A 185 30.41 -4.95 7.17
CA LEU A 185 29.00 -4.58 7.15
C LEU A 185 28.35 -4.88 5.80
N TYR A 186 29.04 -4.56 4.70
CA TYR A 186 28.59 -4.88 3.35
C TYR A 186 28.42 -6.40 3.16
N ALA A 187 29.43 -7.20 3.53
CA ALA A 187 29.36 -8.66 3.43
C ALA A 187 28.22 -9.24 4.29
N PHE A 188 27.99 -8.66 5.48
CA PHE A 188 26.90 -9.07 6.37
C PHE A 188 25.52 -8.79 5.76
N TRP A 189 25.31 -7.58 5.21
CA TRP A 189 24.05 -7.19 4.56
C TRP A 189 23.81 -7.90 3.23
N LYS A 190 24.87 -8.15 2.46
CA LYS A 190 24.81 -8.86 1.18
C LYS A 190 24.28 -10.28 1.33
N ASN A 191 24.61 -10.93 2.43
CA ASN A 191 23.96 -12.18 2.82
C ASN A 191 22.58 -11.89 3.45
N VAL A 192 21.56 -11.80 2.59
CA VAL A 192 20.20 -11.41 2.97
C VAL A 192 19.55 -12.29 4.06
N GLU A 193 20.02 -13.53 4.24
CA GLU A 193 19.56 -14.41 5.32
C GLU A 193 19.94 -13.88 6.72
N ASN A 194 20.88 -12.92 6.80
CA ASN A 194 21.22 -12.24 8.04
C ASN A 194 20.19 -11.19 8.46
N LEU A 195 19.37 -10.66 7.55
CA LEU A 195 18.46 -9.54 7.83
C LEU A 195 17.48 -9.84 8.98
N PRO A 196 16.80 -11.01 9.03
CA PRO A 196 15.92 -11.36 10.15
C PRO A 196 16.60 -11.43 11.52
N ARG A 197 17.94 -11.51 11.58
CA ARG A 197 18.68 -11.57 12.85
C ARG A 197 18.65 -10.26 13.61
N PHE A 198 18.43 -9.14 12.93
CA PHE A 198 18.35 -7.80 13.54
C PHE A 198 17.09 -7.03 13.14
N MET A 199 16.47 -7.36 12.01
CA MET A 199 15.18 -6.82 11.57
C MET A 199 14.03 -7.61 12.19
N SER A 200 13.59 -7.21 13.38
CA SER A 200 12.65 -8.04 14.20
C SER A 200 11.27 -8.26 13.57
N HIS A 201 10.90 -7.40 12.63
CA HIS A 201 9.66 -7.44 11.88
C HIS A 201 9.69 -8.48 10.74
N LEU A 202 10.88 -8.91 10.31
CA LEU A 202 11.04 -10.01 9.37
C LEU A 202 10.99 -11.34 10.11
N GLU A 203 10.35 -12.32 9.47
CA GLU A 203 10.35 -13.72 9.87
C GLU A 203 11.46 -14.46 9.12
N SER A 204 11.56 -14.28 7.81
CA SER A 204 12.61 -14.86 6.99
C SER A 204 12.92 -13.99 5.76
N VAL A 205 14.14 -14.13 5.26
CA VAL A 205 14.54 -13.65 3.93
C VAL A 205 15.37 -14.76 3.29
N THR A 206 14.92 -15.26 2.14
CA THR A 206 15.53 -16.42 1.48
C THR A 206 15.97 -16.03 0.06
N PRO A 207 17.22 -16.28 -0.34
CA PRO A 207 17.66 -16.01 -1.70
C PRO A 207 16.94 -16.94 -2.69
N THR A 208 16.41 -16.36 -3.77
CA THR A 208 15.70 -17.08 -4.84
C THR A 208 16.47 -17.07 -6.17
N GLY A 209 17.55 -16.29 -6.24
CA GLY A 209 18.42 -16.14 -7.40
C GLY A 209 19.67 -15.33 -7.06
N GLU A 210 20.42 -14.90 -8.09
CA GLU A 210 21.66 -14.15 -7.89
C GLU A 210 21.43 -12.78 -7.24
N ARG A 211 20.34 -12.11 -7.62
CA ARG A 211 19.96 -10.78 -7.10
C ARG A 211 18.56 -10.74 -6.52
N THR A 212 17.84 -11.86 -6.50
CA THR A 212 16.45 -11.92 -6.06
C THR A 212 16.33 -12.69 -4.75
N SER A 213 15.35 -12.31 -3.94
CA SER A 213 15.08 -12.90 -2.63
C SER A 213 13.60 -12.82 -2.29
N HIS A 214 13.11 -13.83 -1.57
CA HIS A 214 11.77 -13.90 -1.02
C HIS A 214 11.77 -13.48 0.45
N TRP A 215 10.88 -12.58 0.84
CA TRP A 215 10.82 -11.96 2.16
C TRP A 215 9.49 -12.29 2.80
N VAL A 216 9.52 -12.67 4.08
CA VAL A 216 8.34 -12.92 4.90
C VAL A 216 8.41 -12.01 6.13
N ALA A 217 7.39 -11.19 6.34
CA ALA A 217 7.27 -10.32 7.50
C ALA A 217 6.08 -10.68 8.38
N LYS A 218 6.23 -10.43 9.69
CA LYS A 218 5.22 -10.76 10.70
C LYS A 218 4.04 -9.81 10.62
N ALA A 219 2.83 -10.36 10.80
CA ALA A 219 1.59 -9.62 10.83
C ALA A 219 0.73 -9.80 12.08
N PRO A 220 -0.15 -8.83 12.43
CA PRO A 220 -1.09 -8.97 13.54
C PRO A 220 -1.88 -10.26 13.46
N ALA A 221 -2.28 -10.76 14.64
CA ALA A 221 -2.99 -12.03 14.78
C ALA A 221 -2.23 -13.26 14.26
N GLY A 222 -0.90 -13.19 14.18
CA GLY A 222 -0.06 -14.33 13.75
C GLY A 222 -0.11 -14.61 12.26
N MET A 223 -0.55 -13.63 11.46
CA MET A 223 -0.49 -13.69 10.00
C MET A 223 0.95 -13.39 9.52
N SER A 224 1.21 -13.55 8.22
CA SER A 224 2.43 -13.11 7.52
C SER A 224 2.09 -12.31 6.27
N VAL A 225 3.03 -11.48 5.82
CA VAL A 225 3.02 -10.83 4.50
C VAL A 225 4.28 -11.22 3.77
N GLU A 226 4.15 -11.52 2.49
CA GLU A 226 5.22 -12.08 1.67
C GLU A 226 5.40 -11.25 0.40
N TRP A 227 6.66 -11.04 0.00
CA TRP A 227 6.99 -10.38 -1.26
C TRP A 227 8.36 -10.84 -1.78
N ASP A 228 8.56 -10.67 -3.07
CA ASP A 228 9.87 -10.89 -3.70
C ASP A 228 10.55 -9.53 -3.93
N ALA A 229 11.86 -9.46 -3.68
CA ALA A 229 12.67 -8.28 -3.88
C ALA A 229 13.92 -8.59 -4.71
N GLU A 230 14.36 -7.61 -5.49
CA GLU A 230 15.59 -7.66 -6.26
C GLU A 230 16.57 -6.56 -5.85
N ILE A 231 17.86 -6.91 -5.78
CA ILE A 231 18.93 -5.94 -5.60
C ILE A 231 19.16 -5.22 -6.94
N VAL A 232 18.93 -3.92 -6.98
CA VAL A 232 19.10 -3.09 -8.19
C VAL A 232 20.44 -2.41 -8.26
N ARG A 233 21.09 -2.17 -7.12
CA ARG A 233 22.43 -1.59 -7.04
C ARG A 233 23.27 -2.34 -6.01
N ASP A 234 24.52 -2.58 -6.36
CA ASP A 234 25.44 -3.43 -5.60
C ASP A 234 26.86 -2.89 -5.71
N ASP A 235 27.20 -1.96 -4.82
CA ASP A 235 28.49 -1.28 -4.82
C ASP A 235 29.32 -1.83 -3.66
N PRO A 236 30.37 -2.62 -3.95
CA PRO A 236 31.16 -3.27 -2.92
C PRO A 236 31.65 -2.30 -1.86
N ASN A 237 31.34 -2.61 -0.60
CA ASN A 237 31.73 -1.84 0.59
C ASN A 237 31.10 -0.45 0.73
N GLU A 238 30.35 0.03 -0.27
CA GLU A 238 29.70 1.35 -0.26
C GLU A 238 28.20 1.25 0.04
N GLY A 239 27.49 0.30 -0.58
CA GLY A 239 26.06 0.16 -0.34
C GLY A 239 25.32 -0.86 -1.20
N LEU A 240 24.04 -1.06 -0.86
CA LEU A 240 23.10 -1.91 -1.59
C LEU A 240 21.78 -1.16 -1.74
N SER A 241 21.15 -1.26 -2.91
CA SER A 241 19.77 -0.81 -3.12
C SER A 241 18.92 -1.96 -3.62
N TRP A 242 17.69 -2.06 -3.13
CA TRP A 242 16.74 -3.09 -3.51
C TRP A 242 15.35 -2.51 -3.77
N GLN A 243 14.56 -3.23 -4.57
CA GLN A 243 13.17 -2.92 -4.84
C GLN A 243 12.34 -4.21 -4.90
N THR A 244 11.05 -4.13 -4.60
CA THR A 244 10.09 -5.23 -4.81
C THR A 244 9.95 -5.55 -6.31
N VAL A 245 9.85 -6.82 -6.67
CA VAL A 245 9.65 -7.23 -8.06
C VAL A 245 8.25 -6.84 -8.57
N PRO A 246 8.07 -6.62 -9.89
CA PRO A 246 6.77 -6.25 -10.45
C PRO A 246 5.67 -7.27 -10.14
N GLY A 247 4.51 -6.78 -9.68
CA GLY A 247 3.35 -7.63 -9.35
C GLY A 247 3.28 -8.07 -7.89
N SER A 248 4.24 -7.66 -7.05
CA SER A 248 4.18 -7.87 -5.60
C SER A 248 3.02 -7.08 -4.98
N GLU A 249 2.35 -7.68 -3.98
CA GLU A 249 1.27 -7.01 -3.23
C GLU A 249 1.77 -5.85 -2.36
N VAL A 250 3.07 -5.87 -2.04
CA VAL A 250 3.80 -4.81 -1.34
C VAL A 250 4.74 -4.14 -2.32
N THR A 251 4.66 -2.81 -2.40
CA THR A 251 5.65 -2.00 -3.13
C THR A 251 6.57 -1.31 -2.13
N HIS A 252 7.83 -1.70 -2.13
CA HIS A 252 8.83 -1.20 -1.20
C HIS A 252 10.21 -1.14 -1.87
N GLU A 253 10.94 -0.06 -1.60
CA GLU A 253 12.33 0.09 -2.01
C GLU A 253 13.18 0.57 -0.84
N GLY A 254 14.45 0.20 -0.84
CA GLY A 254 15.36 0.60 0.21
C GLY A 254 16.80 0.69 -0.28
N THR A 255 17.60 1.44 0.47
CA THR A 255 19.03 1.60 0.26
C THR A 255 19.72 1.56 1.61
N VAL A 256 20.83 0.84 1.69
CA VAL A 256 21.78 0.88 2.80
C VAL A 256 23.12 1.40 2.28
N ARG A 257 23.72 2.35 3.00
CA ARG A 257 25.08 2.84 2.76
C ARG A 257 25.99 2.59 3.94
N PHE A 258 27.27 2.42 3.64
CA PHE A 258 28.35 2.19 4.59
C PHE A 258 29.40 3.28 4.41
N GLU A 259 29.39 4.29 5.26
CA GLU A 259 30.34 5.42 5.19
C GLU A 259 31.38 5.31 6.31
N PRO A 260 32.69 5.27 6.02
CA PRO A 260 33.70 5.33 7.06
C PRO A 260 33.52 6.58 7.94
N ASP A 261 33.56 6.44 9.27
CA ASP A 261 33.57 7.60 10.17
C ASP A 261 34.91 8.35 9.95
N PRO A 262 34.89 9.65 9.59
CA PRO A 262 36.12 10.43 9.37
C PRO A 262 37.08 10.45 10.57
N ALA A 263 36.57 10.23 11.79
CA ALA A 263 37.37 10.12 13.01
C ALA A 263 37.90 8.70 13.28
N GLY A 264 37.71 7.75 12.35
CA GLY A 264 38.25 6.39 12.44
C GLY A 264 37.58 5.49 13.48
N ARG A 265 36.33 5.77 13.87
CA ARG A 265 35.60 5.04 14.93
C ARG A 265 34.69 3.92 14.43
N GLY A 266 34.88 3.50 13.18
CA GLY A 266 34.07 2.50 12.49
C GLY A 266 33.34 3.08 11.29
N THR A 267 32.10 2.67 11.09
CA THR A 267 31.29 2.97 9.91
C THR A 267 29.94 3.54 10.32
N VAL A 268 29.52 4.63 9.68
CA VAL A 268 28.16 5.15 9.72
C VAL A 268 27.31 4.37 8.72
N VAL A 269 26.39 3.56 9.25
CA VAL A 269 25.40 2.85 8.45
C VAL A 269 24.17 3.75 8.29
N ARG A 270 23.80 4.06 7.05
CA ARG A 270 22.60 4.84 6.72
C ARG A 270 21.62 3.95 5.98
N VAL A 271 20.39 3.87 6.48
CA VAL A 271 19.31 3.14 5.82
C VAL A 271 18.23 4.14 5.43
N GLN A 272 17.88 4.12 4.15
CA GLN A 272 16.75 4.86 3.60
C GLN A 272 15.76 3.85 3.03
N VAL A 273 14.50 4.02 3.39
CA VAL A 273 13.40 3.18 2.92
C VAL A 273 12.30 4.09 2.38
N ARG A 274 11.77 3.75 1.22
CA ARG A 274 10.57 4.35 0.68
C ARG A 274 9.48 3.27 0.62
N TYR A 275 8.34 3.59 1.22
CA TYR A 275 7.19 2.70 1.28
C TYR A 275 5.95 3.36 0.70
N ILE A 276 5.19 2.62 -0.11
CA ILE A 276 3.87 3.02 -0.59
C ILE A 276 2.85 2.11 0.11
N PRO A 277 2.03 2.63 1.03
CA PRO A 277 0.98 1.82 1.62
C PRO A 277 0.00 1.33 0.56
N PRO A 278 -0.23 -0.01 0.44
CA PRO A 278 -1.20 -0.53 -0.51
C PRO A 278 -2.60 -0.04 -0.14
N ALA A 279 -3.49 0.07 -1.13
CA ALA A 279 -4.81 0.67 -0.95
C ALA A 279 -5.89 -0.39 -0.61
N GLY A 280 -6.93 -0.01 0.15
CA GLY A 280 -8.08 -0.88 0.48
C GLY A 280 -8.03 -1.57 1.85
N LYS A 281 -8.92 -2.56 2.09
CA LYS A 281 -9.05 -3.23 3.41
C LYS A 281 -7.78 -3.97 3.85
N LEU A 282 -6.96 -4.42 2.90
CA LEU A 282 -5.62 -4.97 3.12
C LEU A 282 -4.61 -3.86 3.45
N GLY A 283 -4.72 -2.69 2.82
CA GLY A 283 -3.92 -1.50 3.08
C GLY A 283 -3.97 -0.98 4.51
N VAL A 284 -5.15 -0.96 5.14
CA VAL A 284 -5.30 -0.57 6.55
C VAL A 284 -4.64 -1.59 7.49
N GLN A 285 -4.53 -2.86 7.08
CA GLN A 285 -3.84 -3.89 7.83
C GLN A 285 -2.32 -3.79 7.64
N LEU A 286 -1.84 -3.54 6.43
CA LEU A 286 -0.43 -3.25 6.09
C LEU A 286 0.09 -1.93 6.69
N ALA A 287 -0.70 -0.87 6.75
CA ALA A 287 -0.32 0.35 7.47
C ALA A 287 -0.11 0.11 8.98
N ARG A 288 -0.84 -0.85 9.58
CA ARG A 288 -0.64 -1.26 10.97
C ARG A 288 0.55 -2.23 11.15
N LEU A 289 1.03 -2.86 10.07
CA LEU A 289 2.14 -3.81 10.04
C LEU A 289 3.50 -3.14 10.21
N PHE A 290 3.69 -2.06 9.45
CA PHE A 290 4.91 -1.25 9.50
C PHE A 290 4.90 -0.22 10.65
N GLY A 291 3.85 -0.26 11.49
CA GLY A 291 3.66 0.56 12.67
C GLY A 291 3.13 1.97 12.37
N GLU A 292 2.64 2.65 13.41
CA GLU A 292 2.29 4.09 13.34
C GLU A 292 3.54 4.98 13.13
N GLU A 293 4.76 4.42 13.21
CA GLU A 293 6.05 5.13 13.07
C GLU A 293 7.16 4.24 12.43
N PRO A 294 7.20 4.08 11.09
CA PRO A 294 8.24 3.28 10.39
C PRO A 294 9.67 3.73 10.70
N LYS A 295 9.86 5.03 11.00
CA LYS A 295 11.11 5.62 11.49
C LYS A 295 11.65 4.97 12.76
N LEU A 296 10.78 4.68 13.73
CA LEU A 296 11.20 4.01 14.96
C LEU A 296 11.65 2.57 14.70
N GLN A 297 10.99 1.87 13.77
CA GLN A 297 11.33 0.50 13.44
C GLN A 297 12.75 0.41 12.86
N ILE A 298 13.08 1.24 11.86
CA ILE A 298 14.43 1.26 11.26
C ILE A 298 15.48 1.64 12.29
N LYS A 299 15.20 2.65 13.13
CA LYS A 299 16.10 3.05 14.22
C LYS A 299 16.38 1.90 15.19
N ASP A 300 15.34 1.14 15.54
CA ASP A 300 15.46 -0.01 16.41
C ASP A 300 16.20 -1.19 15.76
N ASP A 301 16.00 -1.43 14.46
CA ASP A 301 16.75 -2.41 13.67
C ASP A 301 18.23 -2.05 13.60
N LEU A 302 18.58 -0.79 13.33
CA LEU A 302 19.97 -0.31 13.33
C LEU A 302 20.63 -0.41 14.71
N ARG A 303 19.86 -0.21 15.79
CA ARG A 303 20.36 -0.44 17.15
C ARG A 303 20.66 -1.92 17.39
N ARG A 304 19.78 -2.83 16.95
CA ARG A 304 20.00 -4.29 17.05
C ARG A 304 21.19 -4.75 16.21
N LEU A 305 21.34 -4.19 15.00
CA LEU A 305 22.49 -4.44 14.14
C LEU A 305 23.79 -4.06 14.84
N LYS A 306 23.85 -2.86 15.43
CA LYS A 306 25.03 -2.41 16.19
C LYS A 306 25.39 -3.39 17.29
N GLN A 307 24.42 -3.83 18.09
CA GLN A 307 24.65 -4.81 19.16
C GLN A 307 25.16 -6.15 18.59
N LEU A 308 24.47 -6.68 17.57
CA LEU A 308 24.84 -7.94 16.94
C LEU A 308 26.27 -7.92 16.39
N ILE A 309 26.67 -6.84 15.73
CA ILE A 309 28.00 -6.71 15.12
C ILE A 309 29.09 -6.45 16.16
N GLU A 310 28.82 -5.61 17.17
CA GLU A 310 29.85 -5.20 18.14
C GLU A 310 30.05 -6.19 19.28
N THR A 311 29.00 -6.93 19.66
CA THR A 311 29.04 -7.81 20.83
C THR A 311 28.68 -9.26 20.51
N GLY A 312 28.25 -9.56 19.28
CA GLY A 312 27.79 -10.90 18.89
C GLY A 312 26.41 -11.28 19.45
N GLU A 313 25.75 -10.38 20.19
CA GLU A 313 24.47 -10.59 20.86
C GLU A 313 23.50 -9.47 20.53
N VAL A 314 22.22 -9.78 20.29
CA VAL A 314 21.15 -8.77 20.21
C VAL A 314 20.51 -8.68 21.59
N ALA A 315 20.65 -7.55 22.28
CA ALA A 315 20.01 -7.36 23.57
C ALA A 315 18.49 -7.25 23.37
N THR A 316 17.74 -8.28 23.77
CA THR A 316 16.28 -8.30 23.68
C THR A 316 15.64 -7.90 25.02
N THR A 317 14.52 -7.18 24.97
CA THR A 317 13.68 -6.91 26.16
C THR A 317 12.65 -8.02 26.42
N LEU A 318 12.51 -8.98 25.50
CA LEU A 318 11.66 -10.16 25.67
C LEU A 318 12.29 -11.09 26.70
N GLY A 319 11.67 -11.18 27.88
CA GLY A 319 12.13 -12.03 28.97
C GLY A 319 13.02 -11.33 30.01
N GLN A 320 13.30 -10.03 29.88
CA GLN A 320 13.71 -9.27 31.06
C GLN A 320 12.47 -9.11 31.95
N PRO A 321 12.46 -9.65 33.19
CA PRO A 321 11.40 -9.32 34.11
C PRO A 321 11.55 -7.83 34.39
N ALA A 322 10.70 -7.02 33.76
CA ALA A 322 10.40 -5.70 34.27
C ALA A 322 10.14 -5.92 35.76
N GLY A 323 11.00 -5.36 36.61
CA GLY A 323 10.89 -5.48 38.05
C GLY A 323 9.52 -4.95 38.43
N ARG A 324 8.54 -5.85 38.50
CA ARG A 324 7.18 -5.55 38.88
C ARG A 324 7.35 -5.08 40.31
N ARG A 325 7.31 -3.76 40.54
CA ARG A 325 7.21 -3.21 41.88
C ARG A 325 5.99 -3.88 42.49
N SER A 326 6.26 -4.89 43.32
CA SER A 326 5.21 -5.71 43.88
C SER A 326 4.36 -4.79 44.75
N LEU A 327 3.04 -4.89 44.62
CA LEU A 327 2.10 -4.28 45.55
C LEU A 327 2.36 -4.73 47.00
N ILE A 328 3.08 -5.85 47.18
CA ILE A 328 3.57 -6.36 48.46
C ILE A 328 4.60 -5.39 49.10
N GLY A 329 5.44 -4.71 48.32
CA GLY A 329 6.38 -3.70 48.82
C GLY A 329 5.72 -2.43 49.38
N ARG A 330 4.47 -2.12 48.99
CA ARG A 330 3.69 -1.02 49.58
C ARG A 330 3.00 -1.40 50.90
N ALA A 331 2.82 -2.69 51.18
CA ALA A 331 2.13 -3.14 52.38
C ALA A 331 3.07 -3.40 53.58
N THR A 332 4.37 -3.61 53.35
CA THR A 332 5.33 -4.01 54.39
C THR A 332 6.19 -2.88 54.98
N LEU A 333 6.16 -1.67 54.42
CA LEU A 333 6.96 -0.52 54.90
C LEU A 333 6.15 0.63 55.53
N GLY A 334 4.85 0.46 55.74
CA GLY A 334 3.96 1.53 56.21
C GLY A 334 3.52 1.48 57.68
N ARG A 335 4.10 0.62 58.54
CA ARG A 335 3.67 0.56 59.95
C ARG A 335 4.80 0.15 60.91
N ARG A 336 5.72 1.07 61.16
CA ARG A 336 6.51 1.19 62.41
C ARG A 336 7.28 2.50 62.41
N MET A 337 6.74 3.51 63.10
CA MET A 337 7.34 4.14 64.28
C MET A 337 6.83 5.59 64.43
N GLN A 338 6.13 5.76 65.56
CA GLN A 338 5.81 6.98 66.31
C GLN A 338 4.79 7.95 65.70
#